data_AF-A0A957I5I9-F1
#
_entry.id   AF-A0A957I5I9-F1
#
_cell.length_a   1.000
_cell.length_b   1.000
_cell.length_c   1.000
_cell.angle_alpha   90.00
_cell.angle_beta   90.00
_cell.angle_gamma   90.00
#
_symmetry.space_group_name_H-M   'P 1'
#
loop_
_entity.id
_entity.type
_entity.pdbx_description
1 polymer ?
#
loop_
_entity_poly.entity_id
_entity_poly.type
_entity_poly.pdbx_seq_one_letter_code
_entity_poly.pdbx_strand_id
1 'polypeptide(L)' 'MAFIAYVPEEALAEGERVADRDNIIQIHSVHPAVMRQHYDLYVQVMRRGGPLRRVQREMMAVVVSALNQCHY' A
#
# COMPACT_ATOMS: atom_id res chain seq x y z
N MET A 1 5.94 -11.61 -3.75
CA MET A 1 5.30 -12.58 -2.85
C MET A 1 5.93 -12.46 -1.46
N ALA A 2 5.16 -12.73 -0.40
CA ALA A 2 5.63 -12.62 0.99
C ALA A 2 5.91 -13.98 1.63
N PHE A 3 6.57 -13.94 2.80
CA PHE A 3 6.85 -15.12 3.64
C PHE A 3 5.73 -15.44 4.65
N ILE A 4 4.58 -14.77 4.54
CA ILE A 4 3.41 -15.00 5.40
C ILE A 4 2.18 -15.33 4.56
N ALA A 5 1.23 -16.04 5.16
CA ALA A 5 -0.04 -16.35 4.53
C ALA A 5 -0.90 -15.09 4.43
N TYR A 6 -1.57 -14.92 3.29
CA TYR A 6 -2.55 -13.86 3.10
C TYR A 6 -3.92 -14.33 3.58
N VAL A 7 -4.73 -13.37 4.03
CA VAL A 7 -6.14 -13.61 4.34
C VAL A 7 -6.94 -13.42 3.03
N PRO A 8 -7.77 -14.39 2.63
CA PRO A 8 -8.55 -14.29 1.39
C PRO A 8 -9.61 -13.18 1.50
N GLU A 9 -9.94 -12.54 0.38
CA GLU A 9 -10.83 -11.37 0.31
C GLU A 9 -12.23 -11.66 0.86
N GLU A 10 -12.75 -12.86 0.61
CA GLU A 10 -14.02 -13.36 1.14
C GLU A 10 -14.08 -13.45 2.67
N ALA A 11 -12.94 -13.56 3.35
CA ALA A 11 -12.86 -13.57 4.82
C ALA A 11 -12.81 -12.16 5.43
N LEU A 12 -12.70 -11.10 4.61
CA LEU A 12 -12.63 -9.72 5.07
C LEU A 12 -14.04 -9.09 5.20
N ALA A 13 -14.23 -8.29 6.23
CA ALA A 13 -15.43 -7.45 6.35
C ALA A 13 -15.46 -6.40 5.22
N GLU A 14 -16.66 -6.02 4.77
CA GLU A 14 -16.85 -5.10 3.64
C GLU A 14 -16.11 -3.77 3.84
N GLY A 15 -16.17 -3.20 5.05
CA GLY A 15 -15.48 -1.97 5.43
C GLY A 15 -13.95 -2.04 5.40
N GLU A 16 -13.36 -3.24 5.33
CA GLU A 16 -11.92 -3.47 5.35
C GLU A 16 -11.35 -3.82 3.97
N ARG A 17 -12.19 -4.15 2.98
CA ARG A 17 -11.77 -4.52 1.62
C ARG A 17 -11.26 -3.33 0.80
N VAL A 18 -10.01 -3.38 0.39
CA VAL A 18 -9.37 -2.33 -0.43
C VAL A 18 -9.39 -2.71 -1.91
N ALA A 19 -9.62 -1.73 -2.78
CA ALA A 19 -9.67 -1.92 -4.23
C ALA A 19 -8.24 -1.88 -4.84
N ASP A 20 -7.33 -2.62 -4.24
CA ASP A 20 -5.93 -2.73 -4.65
C ASP A 20 -5.43 -4.16 -4.41
N ARG A 21 -4.84 -4.76 -5.45
CA ARG A 21 -4.34 -6.13 -5.45
C ARG A 21 -2.83 -6.19 -5.54
N ASP A 22 -2.12 -5.09 -5.33
CA ASP A 22 -0.67 -5.10 -5.20
C ASP A 22 -0.28 -5.93 -3.96
N ASN A 23 0.77 -6.75 -4.05
CA ASN A 23 1.14 -7.64 -2.95
C ASN A 23 1.48 -6.88 -1.66
N ILE A 24 1.96 -5.63 -1.74
CA ILE A 24 2.23 -4.78 -0.57
C ILE A 24 0.96 -4.44 0.21
N ILE A 25 -0.19 -4.40 -0.46
CA ILE A 25 -1.48 -4.23 0.21
C ILE A 25 -1.98 -5.58 0.72
N GLN A 26 -1.91 -6.64 -0.10
CA GLN A 26 -2.39 -7.96 0.28
C GLN A 26 -1.66 -8.56 1.49
N ILE A 27 -0.37 -8.30 1.68
CA ILE A 27 0.39 -8.77 2.85
C ILE A 27 -0.16 -8.19 4.16
N HIS A 28 -0.79 -7.01 4.14
CA HIS A 28 -1.40 -6.40 5.32
C HIS A 28 -2.76 -7.02 5.68
N SER A 29 -3.31 -7.93 4.87
CA SER A 29 -4.60 -8.60 5.12
C SER A 29 -4.65 -9.39 6.43
N VAL A 30 -3.50 -9.75 7.01
CA VAL A 30 -3.41 -10.34 8.37
C VAL A 30 -3.94 -9.39 9.47
N HIS A 31 -4.00 -8.09 9.19
CA HIS A 31 -4.61 -7.05 10.02
C HIS A 31 -5.48 -6.12 9.14
N PRO A 32 -6.72 -6.51 8.80
CA PRO A 32 -7.54 -5.84 7.79
C PRO A 32 -7.80 -4.35 8.05
N ALA A 33 -8.02 -3.95 9.31
CA ALA A 33 -8.16 -2.54 9.68
C ALA A 33 -6.89 -1.72 9.36
N VAL A 34 -5.71 -2.29 9.59
CA VAL A 34 -4.42 -1.65 9.25
C VAL A 34 -4.23 -1.61 7.74
N MET A 35 -4.61 -2.66 7.02
CA MET A 35 -4.57 -2.69 5.55
C MET A 35 -5.39 -1.54 4.95
N ARG A 36 -6.62 -1.33 5.43
CA ARG A 36 -7.46 -0.20 5.01
C ARG A 36 -6.77 1.13 5.27
N GLN A 37 -6.28 1.35 6.49
CA GLN A 37 -5.62 2.60 6.88
C GLN A 37 -4.36 2.87 6.06
N HIS A 38 -3.56 1.83 5.78
CA HIS A 38 -2.39 1.94 4.91
C HIS A 38 -2.80 2.38 3.51
N TYR A 39 -3.78 1.71 2.90
CA TYR A 39 -4.26 2.03 1.57
C TYR A 39 -4.77 3.48 1.49
N ASP A 40 -5.57 3.91 2.46
CA ASP A 40 -6.14 5.26 2.49
C ASP A 40 -5.03 6.32 2.61
N LEU A 41 -4.03 6.08 3.46
CA LEU A 41 -2.85 6.93 3.58
C LEU A 41 -2.08 6.99 2.26
N TYR A 42 -1.81 5.85 1.64
CA TYR A 42 -1.09 5.79 0.37
C TYR A 42 -1.81 6.57 -0.73
N VAL A 43 -3.12 6.38 -0.90
CA VAL A 43 -3.92 7.12 -1.89
C VAL A 43 -3.89 8.62 -1.60
N GLN A 44 -4.05 9.01 -0.34
CA GLN A 44 -4.01 10.41 0.07
C GLN A 44 -2.67 11.06 -0.26
N VAL A 45 -1.55 10.41 0.09
CA VAL A 45 -0.20 10.94 -0.10
C VAL A 45 0.26 10.86 -1.55
N MET A 46 -0.07 9.81 -2.30
CA MET A 46 0.49 9.60 -3.65
C MET A 46 -0.44 10.04 -4.79
N ARG A 47 -1.76 9.91 -4.64
CA ARG A 47 -2.72 10.12 -5.74
C ARG A 47 -3.54 11.41 -5.63
N ARG A 48 -3.84 11.89 -4.42
CA ARG A 48 -4.67 13.11 -4.24
C ARG A 48 -3.87 14.39 -4.47
N GLY A 49 -4.59 15.48 -4.74
CA GLY A 49 -4.01 16.80 -5.00
C GLY A 49 -3.16 17.32 -3.82
N GLY A 50 -2.12 18.10 -4.14
CA GLY A 50 -1.20 18.66 -3.16
C GLY A 50 -0.09 19.48 -3.84
N PRO A 51 0.83 20.07 -3.07
CA PRO A 51 1.87 20.96 -3.61
C PRO A 51 2.91 20.24 -4.48
N LEU A 52 3.04 18.91 -4.34
CA LEU A 52 3.94 18.10 -5.15
C LEU A 52 3.20 17.39 -6.28
N ARG A 53 3.78 17.41 -7.48
CA ARG A 53 3.34 16.61 -8.63
C ARG A 53 3.58 15.13 -8.38
N ARG A 54 2.79 14.25 -9.00
CA ARG A 54 2.97 12.79 -8.90
C ARG A 54 4.40 12.35 -9.18
N VAL A 55 5.02 12.87 -10.25
CA VAL A 55 6.41 12.54 -10.61
C VAL A 55 7.42 12.88 -9.50
N GLN A 56 7.21 13.96 -8.74
CA GLN A 56 8.09 14.32 -7.63
C GLN A 56 7.91 13.37 -6.45
N ARG A 57 6.68 12.92 -6.20
CA ARG A 57 6.37 11.93 -5.17
C ARG A 57 7.02 10.58 -5.47
N GLU A 58 6.89 10.10 -6.71
CA GLU A 58 7.54 8.87 -7.17
C GLU A 58 9.07 8.98 -7.17
N MET A 59 9.63 10.13 -7.54
CA MET A 59 11.09 10.37 -7.46
C MET A 59 11.61 10.16 -6.03
N MET A 60 10.92 10.71 -5.02
CA MET A 60 11.29 10.48 -3.62
C MET A 60 11.13 9.01 -3.24
N ALA A 61 10.04 8.35 -3.65
CA ALA A 61 9.80 6.94 -3.37
C ALA A 61 10.94 6.05 -3.92
N VAL A 62 11.32 6.24 -5.19
CA VAL A 62 12.40 5.47 -5.84
C VAL A 62 13.75 5.72 -5.18
N VAL A 63 14.10 6.97 -4.87
CA VAL A 63 15.37 7.30 -4.20
C VAL A 63 15.44 6.67 -2.82
N VAL A 64 14.38 6.76 -2.01
CA VAL A 64 14.33 6.16 -0.68
C VAL A 64 14.39 4.63 -0.76
N SER A 65 13.66 4.00 -1.69
CA SER A 65 13.72 2.55 -1.90
C SER A 65 15.11 2.08 -2.32
N ALA A 66 15.77 2.80 -3.23
CA ALA A 66 17.14 2.51 -3.65
C ALA A 66 18.13 2.64 -2.48
N LEU A 67 18.04 3.70 -1.67
CA LEU A 67 18.90 3.87 -0.50
C LEU A 67 18.70 2.74 0.53
N ASN A 68 17.47 2.26 0.69
CA ASN A 68 17.13 1.17 1.61
C ASN A 68 17.30 -0.23 1.02
N GLN A 69 17.74 -0.36 -0.24
CA GLN A 69 17.82 -1.65 -0.95
C GLN A 69 16.48 -2.41 -0.92
N CYS A 70 15.37 -1.68 -0.97
CA CYS A 70 14.02 -2.25 -0.98
C CYS A 70 13.68 -2.69 -2.40
N HIS A 71 13.65 -4.01 -2.62
CA HIS A 71 13.53 -4.60 -3.96
C HIS A 71 12.09 -4.64 -4.51
N TYR A 72 11.10 -4.74 -3.64
CA TYR A 72 9.68 -4.91 -4.01
C TYR A 72 9.23 -3.85 -5.04
#